data_AF-A0A257PK92-F1
#
_entry.id   AF-A0A257PK92-F1
#
_cell.length_a   1.000
_cell.length_b   1.000
_cell.length_c   1.000
_cell.angle_alpha   90.00
_cell.angle_beta   90.00
_cell.angle_gamma   90.00
#
_symmetry.space_group_name_H-M   'P 1'
#
loop_
_entity.id
_entity.type
_entity.pdbx_description
1 polymer ?
#
loop_
_entity_poly.entity_id
_entity_poly.type
_entity_poly.pdbx_seq_one_letter_code
_entity_poly.pdbx_strand_id
1 'polypeptide(L)' 'MAQHHPKPSSTVEFFKTIVYAGLIAVGIHTFFFEPFFIPSGSMVPTLLVGDYLFVNKFA' A
#
# COMPACT_ATOMS: atom_id res chain seq x y z
N MET A 1 -29.16 5.04 34.41
CA MET A 1 -28.15 3.95 34.46
C MET A 1 -27.12 4.24 33.38
N ALA A 2 -26.00 4.87 33.72
CA ALA A 2 -24.96 5.20 32.74
C ALA A 2 -24.12 3.94 32.46
N GLN A 3 -24.18 3.44 31.24
CA GLN A 3 -23.40 2.29 30.77
C GLN A 3 -21.92 2.70 30.70
N HIS A 4 -21.11 2.21 31.62
CA HIS A 4 -19.67 2.43 31.63
C HIS A 4 -19.04 1.52 30.56
N HIS A 5 -18.96 1.99 29.31
CA HIS A 5 -18.22 1.30 28.27
C HIS A 5 -16.73 1.34 28.63
N PRO A 6 -16.05 0.21 28.93
CA PRO A 6 -14.62 0.22 29.11
C PRO A 6 -14.02 0.62 27.75
N LYS A 7 -13.51 1.85 27.65
CA LYS A 7 -12.76 2.27 26.46
C LYS A 7 -11.54 1.36 26.36
N PRO A 8 -11.33 0.65 25.24
CA PRO A 8 -10.06 -0.03 25.05
C PRO A 8 -8.94 1.01 25.14
N SER A 9 -7.81 0.59 25.73
CA SER A 9 -6.66 1.48 25.90
C SER A 9 -6.31 2.16 24.58
N SER A 10 -6.15 3.48 24.59
CA SER A 10 -5.84 4.31 23.41
C SER A 10 -4.65 3.77 22.60
N THR A 11 -3.68 3.16 23.28
CA THR A 11 -2.54 2.51 22.65
C THR A 11 -2.93 1.30 21.79
N VAL A 12 -3.88 0.48 22.26
CA VAL A 12 -4.34 -0.71 21.54
C VAL A 12 -5.09 -0.33 20.26
N GLU A 13 -5.93 0.71 20.31
CA GLU A 13 -6.62 1.23 19.11
C GLU A 13 -5.63 1.77 18.07
N PHE A 14 -4.59 2.47 18.52
CA PHE A 14 -3.52 2.98 17.66
C PHE A 14 -2.76 1.84 16.96
N PHE A 15 -2.31 0.83 17.72
CA PHE A 15 -1.64 -0.33 17.15
C PHE A 15 -2.54 -1.10 16.18
N LYS A 16 -3.80 -1.31 16.53
CA LYS A 16 -4.79 -1.96 15.68
C LYS A 16 -4.92 -1.22 14.33
N THR A 17 -4.97 0.10 14.38
CA THR A 17 -5.06 0.95 13.17
C THR A 17 -3.83 0.80 12.28
N ILE A 18 -2.62 0.84 12.86
CA ILE A 18 -1.37 0.65 12.10
C ILE A 18 -1.33 -0.71 11.44
N VAL A 19 -1.73 -1.77 12.16
CA VAL A 19 -1.73 -3.14 11.61
C VAL A 19 -2.67 -3.24 10.42
N TYR A 20 -3.90 -2.74 10.53
CA TYR A 20 -4.83 -2.75 9.40
C TYR A 20 -4.33 -1.91 8.22
N ALA A 21 -3.79 -0.71 8.47
CA ALA A 21 -3.23 0.13 7.44
C ALA A 21 -2.07 -0.58 6.71
N GLY A 22 -1.17 -1.23 7.46
CA GLY A 22 -0.06 -2.01 6.91
C GLY A 22 -0.52 -3.21 6.09
N LEU A 23 -1.51 -3.97 6.57
CA LEU A 23 -2.08 -5.10 5.82
C LEU A 23 -2.70 -4.66 4.49
N ILE A 24 -3.45 -3.54 4.51
CA ILE A 24 -4.05 -2.97 3.31
C ILE A 24 -2.95 -2.49 2.35
N ALA A 25 -1.94 -1.79 2.86
CA ALA A 25 -0.82 -1.30 2.04
C ALA A 25 -0.07 -2.46 1.36
N VAL A 26 0.28 -3.50 2.11
CA VAL A 26 0.95 -4.70 1.55
C VAL A 26 0.04 -5.40 0.54
N GLY A 27 -1.25 -5.54 0.83
CA GLY A 27 -2.21 -6.13 -0.09
C GLY A 27 -2.31 -5.35 -1.42
N ILE A 28 -2.46 -4.03 -1.34
CA ILE A 28 -2.55 -3.17 -2.52
C ILE A 28 -1.26 -3.22 -3.34
N HIS A 29 -0.10 -3.08 -2.69
CA HIS A 29 1.19 -3.05 -3.40
C HIS A 29 1.57 -4.39 -4.00
N THR A 30 1.26 -5.50 -3.33
CA THR A 30 1.66 -6.84 -3.80
C THR A 30 0.76 -7.32 -4.92
N PHE A 31 -0.55 -7.10 -4.81
CA PHE A 31 -1.54 -7.68 -5.70
C PHE A 31 -2.00 -6.72 -6.79
N PHE A 32 -2.24 -5.44 -6.48
CA PHE A 32 -2.87 -4.53 -7.42
C PHE A 32 -1.85 -3.67 -8.15
N PHE A 33 -1.10 -2.83 -7.43
CA PHE A 33 -0.28 -1.78 -8.04
C PHE A 33 1.14 -1.75 -7.51
N GLU A 34 2.10 -1.96 -8.39
CA GLU A 34 3.51 -1.88 -8.06
C GLU A 34 4.16 -0.73 -8.85
N PRO A 35 4.81 0.24 -8.17
CA PRO A 35 5.53 1.30 -8.84
C PRO A 35 6.84 0.75 -9.40
N PHE A 36 7.07 0.94 -10.69
CA PHE A 36 8.30 0.56 -11.38
C PHE A 36 9.03 1.79 -11.87
N PHE A 37 10.35 1.76 -11.70
CA PHE A 37 11.27 2.68 -12.34
C PHE A 37 11.96 1.92 -13.48
N ILE A 38 12.00 2.47 -14.68
CA ILE A 38 12.65 1.83 -15.84
C ILE A 38 14.16 2.13 -15.81
N PRO A 39 15.03 1.13 -15.50
CA PRO A 39 16.45 1.38 -15.33
C PRO A 39 17.26 1.21 -16.63
N SER A 40 16.64 0.64 -17.68
CA SER A 40 17.32 0.26 -18.92
C SER A 40 16.47 0.52 -20.15
N GLY A 41 17.12 0.82 -21.27
CA GLY A 41 16.46 1.16 -22.53
C GLY A 41 15.97 -0.03 -23.35
N SER A 42 15.85 -1.22 -22.78
CA SER A 42 15.39 -2.41 -23.51
C SER A 42 13.95 -2.30 -24.02
N MET A 43 13.17 -1.37 -23.47
CA MET A 43 11.77 -1.08 -23.84
C MET A 43 11.62 0.19 -24.72
N VAL A 44 12.73 0.76 -25.21
CA VAL A 44 12.71 1.85 -26.19
C VAL A 44 12.22 1.31 -27.54
N PRO A 45 11.29 2.00 -28.25
CA PRO A 45 10.87 3.40 -28.06
C PRO A 45 9.61 3.61 -27.19
N THR A 46 8.99 2.57 -26.65
CA THR A 46 7.71 2.70 -25.94
C THR A 46 7.86 3.33 -24.56
N LEU A 47 8.93 2.99 -23.82
CA LEU A 47 9.23 3.51 -22.49
C LEU A 47 10.69 3.97 -22.44
N LEU A 48 10.93 5.17 -21.92
CA LEU A 48 12.26 5.75 -21.83
C LEU A 48 12.90 5.44 -20.47
N VAL A 49 14.23 5.44 -20.44
CA VAL A 49 15.00 5.29 -19.20
C VAL A 49 14.71 6.49 -18.31
N GLY A 50 14.28 6.24 -17.07
CA GLY A 50 13.90 7.29 -16.13
C GLY A 50 12.40 7.45 -15.89
N ASP A 51 11.55 6.75 -16.65
CA ASP A 51 10.10 6.80 -16.47
C ASP A 51 9.66 6.05 -15.19
N TYR A 52 8.64 6.60 -14.52
CA TYR A 52 7.97 6.00 -13.37
C TYR A 52 6.56 5.55 -13.75
N LEU A 53 6.28 4.27 -13.54
CA LEU A 53 5.04 3.63 -13.97
C LEU A 53 4.34 2.99 -12.78
N PHE A 54 3.02 3.13 -12.72
CA PHE A 54 2.18 2.33 -11.83
C PHE A 54 1.56 1.21 -12.64
N VAL A 55 2.05 -0.02 -12.44
CA VAL A 55 1.60 -1.17 -13.22
C VAL A 55 0.53 -1.92 -12.42
N ASN A 56 -0.61 -2.19 -13.07
CA ASN A 56 -1.63 -3.10 -12.54
C ASN A 56 -1.25 -4.55 -12.87
N LYS A 57 -1.17 -5.43 -11.87
CA LYS A 57 -0.66 -6.80 -12.07
C LYS A 57 -1.68 -7.79 -12.64
N PHE A 58 -2.95 -7.38 -12.79
CA PHE A 58 -4.04 -8.24 -13.26
C PHE A 58 -4.52 -7.94 -14.70
N ALA A 59 -3.83 -7.08 -15.44
CA ALA A 59 -4.18 -6.74 -16.82
C ALA A 59 -3.67 -7.77 -17.83
#